data_AF-A0AAV5PZL6-F1
#
_entry.id   AF-A0AAV5PZL6-F1
#
_cell.length_a   1.000
_cell.length_b   1.000
_cell.length_c   1.000
_cell.angle_alpha   90.00
_cell.angle_beta   90.00
_cell.angle_gamma   90.00
#
_symmetry.space_group_name_H-M   'P 1'
#
loop_
_entity.id
_entity.type
_entity.pdbx_description
1 polymer ?
#
loop_
_entity_poly.entity_id
_entity_poly.type
_entity_poly.pdbx_seq_one_letter_code
_entity_poly.pdbx_strand_id
1 'polypeptide(L)'
;MEGLSEEWLTNATKCLLVEKDTSYLNWKELLSKTCRLKGFEDLKRILYKSILQKYPLLEVTWVEYAEFIFNVEGSVMCDQIYEEAFVHLPRSLYIWNRWIDYQLEIRTDHDAMLGAFERARKAIGDHYHSWEFYEKYLKYLWDLDRIELRPNVISKTFDASFSATPFFTLLRYTLQVPMKDYLRPFTLFLTLLDSCSDVNIQNFINVSDLEAMSKVSFSDLSLDTKKLRQVKLELRKRYMDLFITTQYSVCRCLSYEKLVGMHNYEPDLEISRLELQAWRKYIEYAEVFGLKITTKESEKNIQDNIKNWIDVLYNRCLIRCANYGYFWMKWSNYNINMGNSEKSKLILSKALKFVGSSIYTPENIEIRLRLIDLHILDKELEKALLLCTEIVGTLDMKEIRFIIPIWEKVINIIYLAGMDKEQRNKDTVKTNMISIVKRLLSSTKSDFYIAKLLEYLSDYSIFELSDIQELQIAHQQEKKINMPILKRVHERLNPDLQTNDSPIPEGYTCEYF
;
A
#
# COMPACT_ATOMS: atom_id res chain seq x y z
N MET A 1 6.87 16.74 -44.07
CA MET A 1 5.47 16.80 -43.60
C MET A 1 4.62 15.87 -44.47
N GLU A 2 4.89 14.57 -44.41
CA GLU A 2 4.08 13.57 -45.11
C GLU A 2 3.71 12.49 -44.10
N GLY A 3 2.40 12.21 -43.97
CA GLY A 3 1.92 10.98 -43.36
C GLY A 3 1.40 11.02 -41.92
N LEU A 4 1.00 12.16 -41.36
CA LEU A 4 0.09 12.14 -40.21
C LEU A 4 -1.34 12.06 -40.77
N SER A 5 -1.96 10.88 -40.70
CA SER A 5 -3.37 10.73 -41.11
C SER A 5 -4.25 11.63 -40.24
N GLU A 6 -5.32 12.17 -40.83
CA GLU A 6 -6.32 12.97 -40.12
C GLU A 6 -6.87 12.22 -38.89
N GLU A 7 -6.95 10.89 -39.01
CA GLU A 7 -7.28 9.95 -37.93
C GLU A 7 -6.26 9.95 -36.78
N TRP A 8 -4.96 10.08 -37.06
CA TRP A 8 -3.93 10.21 -36.01
C TRP A 8 -4.06 11.51 -35.24
N LEU A 9 -4.28 12.64 -35.94
CA LEU A 9 -4.50 13.93 -35.30
C LEU A 9 -5.79 13.89 -34.46
N THR A 10 -6.84 13.25 -34.95
CA THR A 10 -8.12 13.08 -34.23
C THR A 10 -7.96 12.19 -33.01
N ASN A 11 -7.17 11.11 -33.09
CA ASN A 11 -6.90 10.24 -31.93
C ASN A 11 -5.97 10.91 -30.92
N ALA A 12 -4.96 11.65 -31.37
CA ALA A 12 -4.08 12.44 -30.51
C ALA A 12 -4.87 13.54 -29.77
N THR A 13 -5.76 14.26 -30.47
CA THR A 13 -6.63 15.25 -29.85
C THR A 13 -7.63 14.59 -28.90
N LYS A 14 -8.29 13.48 -29.23
CA LYS A 14 -9.17 12.76 -28.30
C LYS A 14 -8.47 12.25 -27.04
N CYS A 15 -7.25 11.75 -27.17
CA CYS A 15 -6.45 11.32 -26.01
C CYS A 15 -6.04 12.53 -25.15
N LEU A 16 -5.56 13.61 -25.76
CA LEU A 16 -5.14 14.84 -25.05
C LEU A 16 -6.32 15.63 -24.49
N LEU A 17 -7.49 15.60 -25.14
CA LEU A 17 -8.74 16.25 -24.74
C LEU A 17 -9.56 15.38 -23.79
N VAL A 18 -8.93 14.59 -22.91
CA VAL A 18 -9.54 14.02 -21.69
C VAL A 18 -11.01 13.59 -21.86
N GLU A 19 -11.35 12.88 -22.95
CA GLU A 19 -12.64 12.21 -23.01
C GLU A 19 -12.55 11.02 -22.04
N LYS A 20 -13.56 10.90 -21.17
CA LYS A 20 -13.60 9.93 -20.07
C LYS A 20 -13.40 8.46 -20.50
N ASP A 21 -13.50 8.15 -21.79
CA ASP A 21 -13.46 6.79 -22.36
C ASP A 21 -12.41 6.60 -23.46
N THR A 22 -11.13 6.79 -23.13
CA THR A 22 -10.02 6.32 -23.99
C THR A 22 -9.33 5.10 -23.37
N SER A 23 -9.48 3.93 -24.01
CA SER A 23 -8.79 2.67 -23.62
C SER A 23 -7.27 2.85 -23.58
N TYR A 24 -6.61 2.14 -22.67
CA TYR A 24 -5.16 2.12 -22.53
C TYR A 24 -4.45 1.71 -23.83
N LEU A 25 -5.07 0.86 -24.65
CA LEU A 25 -4.50 0.43 -25.94
C LEU A 25 -4.28 1.60 -26.90
N ASN A 26 -5.22 2.56 -26.96
CA ASN A 26 -5.12 3.74 -27.81
C ASN A 26 -3.96 4.64 -27.37
N TRP A 27 -3.76 4.79 -26.06
CA TRP A 27 -2.63 5.53 -25.49
C TRP A 27 -1.29 4.88 -25.86
N LYS A 28 -1.20 3.55 -25.74
CA LYS A 28 0.00 2.79 -26.11
C LYS A 28 0.32 2.91 -27.61
N GLU A 29 -0.69 2.82 -28.46
CA GLU A 29 -0.52 2.99 -29.91
C GLU A 29 -0.04 4.41 -30.26
N LEU A 30 -0.67 5.43 -29.66
CA LEU A 30 -0.29 6.83 -29.85
C LEU A 30 1.15 7.10 -29.39
N LEU A 31 1.56 6.56 -28.25
CA LEU A 31 2.94 6.67 -27.74
C LEU A 31 3.93 5.99 -28.70
N SER A 32 3.61 4.78 -29.17
CA SER A 32 4.47 4.06 -30.11
C SER A 32 4.66 4.82 -31.45
N LYS A 33 3.60 5.45 -31.96
CA LYS A 33 3.64 6.24 -33.19
C LYS A 33 4.42 7.54 -33.00
N THR A 34 4.16 8.28 -31.91
CA THR A 34 4.86 9.53 -31.61
C THR A 34 6.35 9.30 -31.37
N CYS A 35 6.74 8.25 -30.65
CA CYS A 35 8.15 7.92 -30.39
C CYS A 35 8.97 7.71 -31.68
N ARG A 36 8.35 7.22 -32.77
CA ARG A 36 8.99 7.05 -34.09
C ARG A 36 9.22 8.36 -34.83
N LEU A 37 8.48 9.43 -34.50
CA LEU A 37 8.61 10.73 -35.15
C LEU A 37 9.82 11.49 -34.57
N LYS A 38 10.61 12.11 -35.45
CA LYS A 38 11.72 13.01 -35.09
C LYS A 38 11.20 14.46 -35.00
N GLY A 39 11.72 15.24 -34.06
CA GLY A 39 11.42 16.67 -33.91
C GLY A 39 10.15 17.03 -33.11
N PHE A 40 9.45 16.04 -32.52
CA PHE A 40 8.24 16.26 -31.71
C PHE A 40 8.49 15.99 -30.22
N GLU A 41 9.59 16.52 -29.67
CA GLU A 41 10.01 16.26 -28.28
C GLU A 41 9.02 16.80 -27.24
N ASP A 42 8.48 18.00 -27.47
CA ASP A 42 7.47 18.61 -26.59
C ASP A 42 6.17 17.79 -26.56
N LEU A 43 5.74 17.29 -27.72
CA LEU A 43 4.56 16.43 -27.82
C LEU A 43 4.77 15.11 -27.08
N LYS A 44 5.96 14.49 -27.20
CA LYS A 44 6.31 13.27 -26.46
C LYS A 44 6.25 13.51 -24.95
N ARG A 45 6.81 14.62 -24.48
CA ARG A 45 6.76 15.01 -23.05
C ARG A 45 5.33 15.14 -22.54
N ILE A 46 4.49 15.88 -23.26
CA ILE A 46 3.07 16.04 -22.90
C ILE A 46 2.38 14.69 -22.87
N LEU A 47 2.65 13.83 -23.86
CA LEU A 47 2.02 12.51 -23.93
C LEU A 47 2.44 11.59 -22.78
N TYR A 48 3.73 11.53 -22.46
CA TYR A 48 4.24 10.79 -21.29
C TYR A 48 3.63 11.30 -19.98
N LYS A 49 3.58 12.62 -19.77
CA LYS A 49 2.95 13.19 -18.57
C LYS A 49 1.46 12.86 -18.50
N SER A 50 0.73 12.99 -19.60
CA SER A 50 -0.71 12.71 -19.64
C SER A 50 -1.03 11.23 -19.38
N ILE A 51 -0.30 10.29 -20.01
CA ILE A 51 -0.52 8.86 -19.78
C ILE A 51 -0.17 8.45 -18.35
N LEU A 52 0.91 8.99 -17.78
CA LEU A 52 1.33 8.70 -16.40
C LEU A 52 0.43 9.36 -15.36
N GLN A 53 -0.16 10.52 -15.67
CA GLN A 53 -1.19 11.14 -14.83
C GLN A 53 -2.46 10.27 -14.77
N LYS A 54 -2.84 9.65 -15.89
CA LYS A 54 -4.00 8.74 -15.97
C LYS A 54 -3.70 7.36 -15.38
N TYR A 55 -2.53 6.80 -15.68
CA TYR A 55 -2.10 5.45 -15.30
C TYR A 55 -0.72 5.50 -14.62
N PRO A 56 -0.64 5.96 -13.36
CA PRO A 56 0.64 6.18 -12.68
C PRO A 56 1.39 4.89 -12.29
N LEU A 57 0.77 3.72 -12.40
CA LEU A 57 1.38 2.42 -12.06
C LEU A 57 2.15 1.77 -13.23
N LEU A 58 2.30 2.47 -14.37
CA LEU A 58 3.01 1.96 -15.55
C LEU A 58 4.54 2.06 -15.37
N GLU A 59 5.14 1.03 -14.78
CA GLU A 59 6.57 0.98 -14.46
C GLU A 59 7.48 1.21 -15.67
N VAL A 60 7.18 0.56 -16.80
CA VAL A 60 7.97 0.66 -18.03
C VAL A 60 7.92 2.07 -18.61
N THR A 61 6.74 2.69 -18.63
CA THR A 61 6.54 4.02 -19.21
C THR A 61 7.26 5.10 -18.41
N TRP A 62 7.35 4.98 -17.07
CA TRP A 62 8.16 5.87 -16.25
C TRP A 62 9.64 5.82 -16.63
N VAL A 63 10.19 4.61 -16.83
CA VAL A 63 11.60 4.42 -17.20
C VAL A 63 11.86 4.94 -18.61
N GLU A 64 11.00 4.63 -19.59
CA GLU A 64 11.11 5.17 -20.94
C GLU A 64 11.05 6.70 -20.96
N TYR A 65 10.20 7.30 -20.10
CA TYR A 65 10.11 8.74 -19.98
C TYR A 65 11.38 9.36 -19.38
N ALA A 66 11.94 8.74 -18.34
CA ALA A 66 13.19 9.17 -17.73
C ALA A 66 14.37 9.08 -18.71
N GLU A 67 14.49 7.96 -19.45
CA GLU A 67 15.50 7.78 -20.49
C GLU A 67 15.36 8.80 -21.63
N PHE A 68 14.13 9.09 -22.06
CA PHE A 68 13.87 10.13 -23.05
C PHE A 68 14.34 11.51 -22.56
N ILE A 69 14.01 11.89 -21.32
CA ILE A 69 14.37 13.20 -20.76
C ILE A 69 15.87 13.30 -20.49
N PHE A 70 16.51 12.21 -20.08
CA PHE A 70 17.96 12.17 -19.94
C PHE A 70 18.67 12.52 -21.26
N ASN A 71 18.17 11.98 -22.38
CA ASN A 71 18.74 12.24 -23.70
C ASN A 71 18.51 13.67 -24.21
N VAL A 72 17.44 14.35 -23.77
CA VAL A 72 17.05 15.69 -24.25
C VAL A 72 17.54 16.81 -23.33
N GLU A 73 17.29 16.68 -22.01
CA GLU A 73 17.48 17.75 -21.01
C GLU A 73 18.60 17.45 -20.00
N GLY A 74 19.12 16.22 -20.00
CA GLY A 74 20.20 15.80 -19.11
C GLY A 74 19.74 15.30 -17.74
N SER A 75 20.70 15.18 -16.81
CA SER A 75 20.54 14.39 -15.58
C SER A 75 19.57 14.96 -14.55
N VAL A 76 19.51 16.29 -14.38
CA VAL A 76 18.71 16.92 -13.31
C VAL A 76 17.21 16.65 -13.47
N MET A 77 16.70 16.76 -14.70
CA MET A 77 15.27 16.51 -14.98
C MET A 77 14.93 15.02 -14.90
N CYS A 78 15.89 14.15 -15.26
CA CYS A 78 15.74 12.71 -15.11
C CYS A 78 15.56 12.30 -13.64
N ASP A 79 16.38 12.85 -12.73
CA ASP A 79 16.23 12.61 -11.29
C ASP A 79 14.85 13.02 -10.77
N GLN A 80 14.31 14.17 -11.21
CA GLN A 80 12.96 14.62 -10.84
C GLN A 80 11.87 13.62 -11.28
N ILE A 81 11.99 13.03 -12.47
CA ILE A 81 11.03 12.05 -12.98
C ILE A 81 11.07 10.77 -12.15
N TYR A 82 12.26 10.30 -11.76
CA TYR A 82 12.38 9.16 -10.85
C TYR A 82 11.77 9.47 -9.47
N GLU A 83 11.98 10.67 -8.92
CA GLU A 83 11.35 11.07 -7.67
C GLU A 83 9.81 11.09 -7.76
N GLU A 84 9.26 11.62 -8.86
CA GLU A 84 7.83 11.56 -9.14
C GLU A 84 7.34 10.11 -9.24
N ALA A 85 8.09 9.24 -9.91
CA ALA A 85 7.77 7.83 -10.03
C ALA A 85 7.75 7.13 -8.66
N PHE A 86 8.68 7.44 -7.76
CA PHE A 86 8.74 6.86 -6.41
C PHE A 86 7.56 7.25 -5.52
N VAL A 87 6.92 8.41 -5.75
CA VAL A 87 5.68 8.77 -5.04
C VAL A 87 4.56 7.80 -5.40
N HIS A 88 4.48 7.37 -6.66
CA HIS A 88 3.44 6.46 -7.14
C HIS A 88 3.79 4.98 -6.90
N LEU A 89 5.06 4.61 -7.08
CA LEU A 89 5.58 3.25 -7.10
C LEU A 89 6.77 3.09 -6.12
N PRO A 90 6.60 3.37 -4.81
CA PRO A 90 7.69 3.43 -3.85
C PRO A 90 8.42 2.10 -3.63
N ARG A 91 7.76 0.97 -3.92
CA ARG A 91 8.28 -0.40 -3.71
C ARG A 91 8.45 -1.18 -5.03
N SER A 92 8.47 -0.51 -6.18
CA SER A 92 8.67 -1.14 -7.50
C SER A 92 10.11 -1.58 -7.67
N LEU A 93 10.35 -2.90 -7.73
CA LEU A 93 11.69 -3.45 -7.96
C LEU A 93 12.28 -2.95 -9.30
N TYR A 94 11.44 -2.87 -10.34
CA TYR A 94 11.88 -2.50 -11.68
C TYR A 94 12.42 -1.07 -11.74
N ILE A 95 11.66 -0.08 -11.23
CA ILE A 95 12.06 1.33 -11.27
C ILE A 95 13.34 1.55 -10.45
N TRP A 96 13.42 0.97 -9.24
CA TRP A 96 14.60 1.09 -8.39
C TRP A 96 15.84 0.48 -9.05
N ASN A 97 15.73 -0.68 -9.71
CA ASN A 97 16.86 -1.27 -10.44
C ASN A 97 17.33 -0.39 -11.59
N ARG A 98 16.41 0.15 -12.39
CA ARG A 98 16.75 1.05 -13.51
C ARG A 98 17.35 2.36 -13.03
N TRP A 99 16.83 2.91 -11.93
CA TRP A 99 17.40 4.09 -11.30
C TRP A 99 18.83 3.83 -10.79
N ILE A 100 19.09 2.68 -10.15
CA ILE A 100 20.45 2.33 -9.71
C ILE A 100 21.40 2.17 -10.90
N ASP A 101 20.97 1.53 -11.99
CA ASP A 101 21.77 1.44 -13.22
C ASP A 101 22.14 2.83 -13.73
N TYR A 102 21.16 3.74 -13.82
CA TYR A 102 21.36 5.14 -14.19
C TYR A 102 22.32 5.88 -13.24
N GLN A 103 22.17 5.72 -11.92
CA GLN A 103 23.04 6.38 -10.95
C GLN A 103 24.49 5.86 -11.04
N LEU A 104 24.70 4.58 -11.36
CA LEU A 104 26.02 4.01 -11.58
C LEU A 104 26.73 4.61 -12.81
N GLU A 105 25.98 5.01 -13.84
CA GLU A 105 26.55 5.60 -15.05
C GLU A 105 26.98 7.07 -14.85
N ILE A 106 26.29 7.80 -13.97
CA ILE A 106 26.45 9.26 -13.84
C ILE A 106 27.24 9.65 -12.59
N ARG A 107 27.04 8.97 -11.46
CA ARG A 107 27.70 9.35 -10.21
C ARG A 107 29.12 8.86 -10.17
N THR A 108 30.03 9.80 -9.95
CA THR A 108 31.43 9.52 -9.62
C THR A 108 31.69 9.52 -8.11
N ASP A 109 30.81 10.15 -7.33
CA ASP A 109 30.91 10.21 -5.86
C ASP A 109 30.40 8.91 -5.20
N HIS A 110 31.32 8.24 -4.50
CA HIS A 110 31.04 6.98 -3.81
C HIS A 110 30.12 7.14 -2.60
N ASP A 111 30.21 8.25 -1.86
CA ASP A 111 29.36 8.49 -0.68
C ASP A 111 27.89 8.64 -1.10
N ALA A 112 27.65 9.46 -2.12
CA ALA A 112 26.31 9.63 -2.67
C ALA A 112 25.75 8.34 -3.27
N MET A 113 26.58 7.54 -3.95
CA MET A 113 26.14 6.25 -4.52
C MET A 113 25.78 5.23 -3.43
N LEU A 114 26.55 5.16 -2.34
CA LEU A 114 26.20 4.33 -1.19
C LEU A 114 24.88 4.77 -0.55
N GLY A 115 24.64 6.08 -0.46
CA GLY A 115 23.35 6.62 -0.02
C GLY A 115 22.20 6.18 -0.93
N ALA A 116 22.41 6.16 -2.25
CA ALA A 116 21.43 5.67 -3.22
C ALA A 116 21.12 4.18 -3.04
N PHE A 117 22.14 3.34 -2.89
CA PHE A 117 21.97 1.90 -2.61
C PHE A 117 21.22 1.66 -1.30
N GLU A 118 21.56 2.36 -0.22
CA GLU A 118 20.88 2.20 1.07
C GLU A 118 19.43 2.67 1.03
N ARG A 119 19.14 3.73 0.28
CA ARG A 119 17.76 4.17 0.02
C ARG A 119 16.96 3.10 -0.73
N ALA A 120 17.53 2.55 -1.80
CA ALA A 120 16.92 1.46 -2.55
C ALA A 120 16.74 0.19 -1.69
N ARG A 121 17.74 -0.18 -0.88
CA ARG A 121 17.68 -1.34 0.02
C ARG A 121 16.52 -1.23 1.01
N LYS A 122 16.32 -0.06 1.63
CA LYS A 122 15.17 0.19 2.52
C LYS A 122 13.83 0.08 1.80
N ALA A 123 13.78 0.41 0.51
CA ALA A 123 12.57 0.37 -0.30
C ALA A 123 12.25 -1.04 -0.84
N ILE A 124 13.21 -1.73 -1.45
CA ILE A 124 12.98 -2.97 -2.21
C ILE A 124 13.75 -4.19 -1.68
N GLY A 125 14.53 -4.03 -0.61
CA GLY A 125 15.42 -5.07 -0.10
C GLY A 125 14.71 -6.36 0.33
N ASP A 126 13.49 -6.26 0.85
CA ASP A 126 12.69 -7.42 1.28
C ASP A 126 11.83 -8.01 0.15
N HIS A 127 12.02 -7.56 -1.09
CA HIS A 127 11.28 -8.07 -2.25
C HIS A 127 11.74 -9.50 -2.59
N TYR A 128 10.80 -10.39 -2.95
CA TYR A 128 11.10 -11.80 -3.26
C TYR A 128 12.08 -11.98 -4.44
N HIS A 129 12.06 -11.04 -5.39
CA HIS A 129 12.94 -11.02 -6.58
C HIS A 129 14.14 -10.05 -6.46
N SER A 130 14.51 -9.60 -5.25
CA SER A 130 15.52 -8.55 -5.01
C SER A 130 16.98 -8.94 -5.32
N TRP A 131 17.26 -10.18 -5.74
CA TRP A 131 18.64 -10.63 -5.96
C TRP A 131 19.41 -9.75 -6.96
N GLU A 132 18.79 -9.35 -8.07
CA GLU A 132 19.45 -8.52 -9.08
C GLU A 132 19.97 -7.19 -8.48
N PHE A 133 19.20 -6.60 -7.57
CA PHE A 133 19.60 -5.39 -6.84
C PHE A 133 20.82 -5.68 -5.94
N TYR A 134 20.76 -6.76 -5.14
CA TYR A 134 21.86 -7.12 -4.25
C TYR A 134 23.13 -7.52 -4.98
N GLU A 135 23.02 -8.15 -6.14
CA GLU A 135 24.16 -8.49 -6.99
C GLU A 135 24.91 -7.23 -7.43
N LYS A 136 24.17 -6.20 -7.88
CA LYS A 136 24.75 -4.88 -8.21
C LYS A 136 25.40 -4.24 -6.99
N TYR A 137 24.72 -4.27 -5.83
CA TYR A 137 25.23 -3.64 -4.62
C TYR A 137 26.48 -4.35 -4.05
N LEU A 138 26.46 -5.68 -3.99
CA LEU A 138 27.60 -6.48 -3.54
C LEU A 138 28.80 -6.32 -4.47
N LYS A 139 28.58 -6.29 -5.80
CA LYS A 139 29.65 -6.03 -6.76
C LYS A 139 30.28 -4.65 -6.54
N TYR A 140 29.45 -3.63 -6.35
CA TYR A 140 29.94 -2.27 -6.08
C TYR A 140 30.78 -2.20 -4.79
N LEU A 141 30.30 -2.80 -3.69
CA LEU A 141 31.05 -2.84 -2.43
C LEU A 141 32.35 -3.64 -2.55
N TRP A 142 32.35 -4.73 -3.30
CA TRP A 142 33.54 -5.52 -3.56
C TRP A 142 34.61 -4.73 -4.33
N ASP A 143 34.18 -3.97 -5.34
CA ASP A 143 35.08 -3.11 -6.12
C ASP A 143 35.61 -1.95 -5.28
N LEU A 144 34.80 -1.38 -4.38
CA LEU A 144 35.23 -0.34 -3.44
C LEU A 144 36.25 -0.82 -2.40
N ASP A 145 36.01 -1.99 -1.79
CA ASP A 145 36.90 -2.56 -0.76
C ASP A 145 38.34 -2.76 -1.31
N ARG A 146 38.49 -2.94 -2.63
CA ARG A 146 39.79 -3.07 -3.31
C ARG A 146 40.53 -1.75 -3.53
N ILE A 147 39.82 -0.64 -3.54
CA ILE A 147 40.39 0.69 -3.81
C ILE A 147 40.82 1.39 -2.50
N GLU A 148 40.60 0.76 -1.34
CA GLU A 148 40.92 1.29 0.01
C GLU A 148 40.29 2.66 0.34
N LEU A 149 39.40 3.17 -0.51
CA LEU A 149 38.58 4.33 -0.21
C LEU A 149 37.52 3.89 0.79
N ARG A 150 37.75 4.14 2.08
CA ARG A 150 36.74 4.00 3.12
C ARG A 150 35.99 5.32 3.29
N PRO A 151 34.80 5.49 2.70
CA PRO A 151 33.99 6.65 3.00
C PRO A 151 33.49 6.65 4.46
N ASN A 152 33.51 7.83 5.08
CA ASN A 152 33.10 8.04 6.47
C ASN A 152 31.59 7.77 6.72
N VAL A 153 30.76 7.68 5.67
CA VAL A 153 29.31 7.40 5.78
C VAL A 153 29.03 5.96 6.22
N ILE A 154 29.90 5.02 5.86
CA ILE A 154 29.79 3.59 6.19
C ILE A 154 29.77 3.34 7.71
N SER A 155 30.48 4.19 8.48
CA SER A 155 30.56 4.11 9.94
C SER A 155 29.26 4.44 10.67
N LYS A 156 28.27 5.04 9.99
CA LYS A 156 26.97 5.41 10.58
C LYS A 156 25.85 4.42 10.28
N THR A 157 25.98 3.62 9.22
CA THR A 157 24.95 2.67 8.75
C THR A 157 25.25 1.23 9.13
N PHE A 158 26.53 0.89 9.23
CA PHE A 158 27.00 -0.40 9.70
C PHE A 158 27.57 -0.25 11.11
N ASP A 159 27.21 -1.16 11.99
CA ASP A 159 27.53 -1.09 13.41
C ASP A 159 29.06 -1.10 13.59
N ALA A 160 29.62 0.00 14.12
CA ALA A 160 31.07 0.21 14.29
C ALA A 160 31.71 -0.80 15.26
N SER A 161 30.89 -1.62 15.92
CA SER A 161 31.29 -2.75 16.77
C SER A 161 31.85 -3.94 15.98
N PHE A 162 31.54 -4.06 14.68
CA PHE A 162 31.93 -5.18 13.83
C PHE A 162 33.09 -4.76 12.89
N SER A 163 34.25 -5.41 13.00
CA SER A 163 35.42 -5.16 12.12
C SER A 163 35.23 -5.65 10.66
N ALA A 164 34.04 -6.09 10.28
CA ALA A 164 33.77 -6.70 8.99
C ALA A 164 33.51 -5.61 7.96
N THR A 165 34.03 -5.82 6.76
CA THR A 165 33.80 -4.89 5.68
C THR A 165 32.30 -4.80 5.35
N PRO A 166 31.82 -3.69 4.79
CA PRO A 166 30.41 -3.47 4.47
C PRO A 166 29.86 -4.54 3.54
N PHE A 167 30.71 -5.04 2.65
CA PHE A 167 30.42 -6.18 1.79
C PHE A 167 29.96 -7.40 2.60
N PHE A 168 30.71 -7.81 3.63
CA PHE A 168 30.36 -8.99 4.43
C PHE A 168 29.10 -8.77 5.27
N THR A 169 28.88 -7.55 5.75
CA THR A 169 27.68 -7.25 6.53
C THR A 169 26.44 -7.29 5.65
N LEU A 170 26.50 -6.71 4.44
CA LEU A 170 25.42 -6.83 3.45
C LEU A 170 25.20 -8.28 3.04
N LEU A 171 26.28 -9.03 2.76
CA LEU A 171 26.18 -10.44 2.38
C LEU A 171 25.45 -11.25 3.47
N ARG A 172 25.80 -11.06 4.75
CA ARG A 172 25.09 -11.73 5.85
C ARG A 172 23.62 -11.34 5.94
N TYR A 173 23.28 -10.08 5.68
CA TYR A 173 21.89 -9.66 5.61
C TYR A 173 21.14 -10.38 4.49
N THR A 174 21.74 -10.50 3.30
CA THR A 174 21.12 -11.23 2.17
C THR A 174 20.87 -12.71 2.43
N LEU A 175 21.62 -13.35 3.34
CA LEU A 175 21.38 -14.75 3.73
C LEU A 175 20.07 -14.92 4.53
N GLN A 176 19.62 -13.86 5.20
CA GLN A 176 18.40 -13.86 6.01
C GLN A 176 17.15 -13.52 5.20
N VAL A 177 17.32 -12.83 4.06
CA VAL A 177 16.19 -12.40 3.21
C VAL A 177 15.64 -13.60 2.43
N PRO A 178 14.34 -13.93 2.54
CA PRO A 178 13.74 -15.05 1.82
C PRO A 178 13.43 -14.66 0.36
N MET A 179 14.45 -14.64 -0.48
CA MET A 179 14.36 -14.34 -1.92
C MET A 179 14.40 -15.59 -2.79
N LYS A 180 13.89 -15.49 -4.03
CA LYS A 180 13.85 -16.56 -5.03
C LYS A 180 15.22 -17.19 -5.26
N ASP A 181 16.23 -16.35 -5.45
CA ASP A 181 17.60 -16.76 -5.77
C ASP A 181 18.49 -16.92 -4.53
N TYR A 182 17.91 -17.29 -3.37
CA TYR A 182 18.63 -17.47 -2.10
C TYR A 182 19.87 -18.37 -2.21
N LEU A 183 19.92 -19.32 -3.14
CA LEU A 183 21.09 -20.19 -3.33
C LEU A 183 22.36 -19.42 -3.73
N ARG A 184 22.23 -18.30 -4.46
CA ARG A 184 23.38 -17.52 -4.95
C ARG A 184 24.20 -16.87 -3.81
N PRO A 185 23.62 -16.09 -2.87
CA PRO A 185 24.38 -15.52 -1.77
C PRO A 185 24.96 -16.60 -0.85
N PHE A 186 24.26 -17.72 -0.64
CA PHE A 186 24.80 -18.84 0.15
C PHE A 186 26.02 -19.48 -0.54
N THR A 187 25.94 -19.71 -1.84
CA THR A 187 27.07 -20.26 -2.62
C THR A 187 28.26 -19.30 -2.59
N LEU A 188 28.01 -18.00 -2.77
CA LEU A 188 29.04 -16.96 -2.68
C LEU A 188 29.68 -16.94 -1.28
N PHE A 189 28.86 -16.95 -0.23
CA PHE A 189 29.34 -16.96 1.15
C PHE A 189 30.20 -18.18 1.47
N LEU A 190 29.78 -19.38 1.07
CA LEU A 190 30.55 -20.60 1.29
C LEU A 190 31.86 -20.61 0.50
N THR A 191 31.85 -20.11 -0.74
CA THR A 191 33.07 -19.98 -1.56
C THR A 191 34.08 -19.03 -0.91
N LEU A 192 33.61 -17.91 -0.36
CA LEU A 192 34.44 -16.97 0.38
C LEU A 192 34.94 -17.56 1.70
N LEU A 193 34.12 -18.33 2.43
CA LEU A 193 34.53 -19.01 3.65
C LEU A 193 35.61 -20.07 3.39
N ASP A 194 35.47 -20.84 2.31
CA ASP A 194 36.42 -21.87 1.93
C ASP A 194 37.77 -21.24 1.53
N SER A 195 37.75 -20.11 0.80
CA SER A 195 38.94 -19.35 0.38
C SER A 195 39.57 -18.45 1.47
N CYS A 196 38.95 -18.31 2.64
CA CYS A 196 39.47 -17.43 3.69
C CYS A 196 40.79 -17.90 4.32
N SER A 197 41.68 -16.95 4.59
CA SER A 197 42.87 -17.12 5.43
C SER A 197 42.63 -16.65 6.88
N ASP A 198 43.61 -16.87 7.74
CA ASP A 198 43.55 -16.55 9.18
C ASP A 198 43.28 -15.06 9.47
N VAL A 199 43.69 -14.18 8.56
CA VAL A 199 43.50 -12.72 8.68
C VAL A 199 42.06 -12.31 8.32
N ASN A 200 41.46 -12.95 7.32
CA ASN A 200 40.16 -12.55 6.79
C ASN A 200 38.99 -13.14 7.57
N ILE A 201 39.22 -14.08 8.48
CA ILE A 201 38.16 -14.71 9.28
C ILE A 201 37.47 -13.73 10.24
N GLN A 202 38.14 -12.63 10.58
CA GLN A 202 37.57 -11.49 11.32
C GLN A 202 36.39 -10.84 10.58
N ASN A 203 36.30 -11.00 9.25
CA ASN A 203 35.16 -10.52 8.47
C ASN A 203 33.92 -11.41 8.57
N PHE A 204 34.04 -12.63 9.14
CA PHE A 204 32.96 -13.62 9.22
C PHE A 204 32.39 -13.79 10.63
N ILE A 205 33.17 -13.49 11.67
CA ILE A 205 32.76 -13.65 13.07
C ILE A 205 33.27 -12.48 13.91
N ASN A 206 32.49 -12.07 14.90
CA ASN A 206 32.92 -11.13 15.93
C ASN A 206 33.84 -11.77 16.97
N VAL A 207 34.63 -10.96 17.67
CA VAL A 207 35.48 -11.43 18.78
C VAL A 207 34.64 -12.15 19.85
N SER A 208 33.50 -11.56 20.24
CA SER A 208 32.59 -12.14 21.23
C SER A 208 31.97 -13.46 20.80
N ASP A 209 31.59 -13.57 19.52
CA ASP A 209 30.97 -14.79 18.98
C ASP A 209 32.01 -15.91 18.82
N LEU A 210 33.26 -15.56 18.47
CA LEU A 210 34.37 -16.50 18.36
C LEU A 210 34.70 -17.13 19.73
N GLU A 211 34.79 -16.27 20.76
CA GLU A 211 35.03 -16.68 22.15
C GLU A 211 33.90 -17.54 22.68
N ALA A 212 32.63 -17.22 22.36
CA ALA A 212 31.48 -18.01 22.77
C ALA A 212 31.40 -19.39 22.08
N MET A 213 31.73 -19.46 20.78
CA MET A 213 31.63 -20.73 20.02
C MET A 213 32.77 -21.71 20.33
N SER A 214 34.00 -21.20 20.46
CA SER A 214 35.20 -22.06 20.50
C SER A 214 36.11 -21.85 21.70
N LYS A 215 35.89 -20.80 22.51
CA LYS A 215 36.82 -20.33 23.58
C LYS A 215 38.25 -20.07 23.07
N VAL A 216 38.39 -19.77 21.78
CA VAL A 216 39.67 -19.50 21.11
C VAL A 216 39.73 -18.03 20.74
N SER A 217 40.89 -17.39 20.89
CA SER A 217 41.12 -16.00 20.48
C SER A 217 41.57 -15.91 19.02
N PHE A 218 41.39 -14.74 18.36
CA PHE A 218 41.90 -14.54 16.99
C PHE A 218 43.42 -14.73 16.86
N SER A 219 44.17 -14.47 17.94
CA SER A 219 45.62 -14.68 18.01
C SER A 219 46.01 -16.16 17.91
N ASP A 220 45.17 -17.06 18.45
CA ASP A 220 45.40 -18.51 18.44
C ASP A 220 45.12 -19.15 17.07
N LEU A 221 44.26 -18.52 16.25
CA LEU A 221 43.91 -18.99 14.91
C LEU A 221 45.07 -18.82 13.92
N SER A 222 45.86 -17.76 14.07
CA SER A 222 47.05 -17.52 13.24
C SER A 222 48.18 -18.52 13.52
N LEU A 223 48.10 -19.28 14.61
CA LEU A 223 49.15 -20.20 15.06
C LEU A 223 48.81 -21.67 14.79
N ASP A 224 47.53 -22.03 14.66
CA ASP A 224 47.08 -23.42 14.51
C ASP A 224 46.02 -23.60 13.41
N THR A 225 46.49 -24.09 12.26
CA THR A 225 45.65 -24.40 11.09
C THR A 225 44.54 -25.43 11.36
N LYS A 226 44.67 -26.27 12.40
CA LYS A 226 43.60 -27.21 12.79
C LYS A 226 42.43 -26.49 13.46
N LYS A 227 42.71 -25.50 14.30
CA LYS A 227 41.67 -24.67 14.95
C LYS A 227 40.92 -23.84 13.92
N LEU A 228 41.61 -23.28 12.92
CA LEU A 228 40.95 -22.58 11.80
C LEU A 228 39.95 -23.49 11.07
N ARG A 229 40.35 -24.73 10.75
CA ARG A 229 39.46 -25.70 10.09
C ARG A 229 38.24 -26.01 10.95
N GLN A 230 38.41 -26.15 12.26
CA GLN A 230 37.30 -26.39 13.18
C GLN A 230 36.32 -25.20 13.20
N VAL A 231 36.82 -23.96 13.31
CA VAL A 231 35.98 -22.75 13.28
C VAL A 231 35.22 -22.63 11.95
N LYS A 232 35.89 -22.91 10.81
CA LYS A 232 35.22 -22.94 9.50
C LYS A 232 34.10 -23.99 9.44
N LEU A 233 34.29 -25.18 10.01
CA LEU A 233 33.27 -26.23 10.08
C LEU A 233 32.08 -25.81 10.96
N GLU A 234 32.33 -25.18 12.11
CA GLU A 234 31.27 -24.68 12.99
C GLU A 234 30.47 -23.55 12.34
N LEU A 235 31.15 -22.59 11.69
CA LEU A 235 30.50 -21.57 10.89
C LEU A 235 29.62 -22.18 9.81
N ARG A 236 30.17 -23.13 9.06
CA ARG A 236 29.44 -23.81 8.00
C ARG A 236 28.17 -24.46 8.58
N LYS A 237 28.25 -25.12 9.73
CA LYS A 237 27.08 -25.70 10.39
C LYS A 237 26.03 -24.62 10.75
N ARG A 238 26.43 -23.53 11.39
CA ARG A 238 25.52 -22.43 11.77
C ARG A 238 24.83 -21.79 10.56
N TYR A 239 25.57 -21.56 9.48
CA TYR A 239 25.01 -21.00 8.26
C TYR A 239 24.19 -22.02 7.46
N MET A 240 24.45 -23.33 7.60
CA MET A 240 23.58 -24.37 7.07
C MET A 240 22.24 -24.42 7.80
N ASP A 241 22.21 -24.19 9.12
CA ASP A 241 20.95 -24.08 9.86
C ASP A 241 20.16 -22.84 9.39
N LEU A 242 20.83 -21.69 9.22
CA LEU A 242 20.21 -20.50 8.64
C LEU A 242 19.68 -20.78 7.23
N PHE A 243 20.47 -21.45 6.38
CA PHE A 243 20.06 -21.85 5.04
C PHE A 243 18.76 -22.66 5.05
N ILE A 244 18.64 -23.65 5.93
CA ILE A 244 17.43 -24.48 6.05
C ILE A 244 16.21 -23.61 6.41
N THR A 245 16.38 -22.65 7.33
CA THR A 245 15.28 -21.74 7.71
C THR A 245 14.88 -20.78 6.59
N THR A 246 15.85 -20.21 5.87
CA THR A 246 15.58 -19.35 4.71
C THR A 246 14.94 -20.16 3.58
N GLN A 247 15.46 -21.34 3.29
CA GLN A 247 14.91 -22.26 2.28
C GLN A 247 13.45 -22.62 2.58
N TYR A 248 13.14 -22.96 3.83
CA TYR A 248 11.76 -23.25 4.24
C TYR A 248 10.84 -22.05 3.94
N SER A 249 11.26 -20.85 4.32
CA SER A 249 10.51 -19.61 4.10
C SER A 249 10.30 -19.32 2.60
N VAL A 250 11.35 -19.47 1.79
CA VAL A 250 11.29 -19.31 0.34
C VAL A 250 10.34 -20.32 -0.30
N CYS A 251 10.41 -21.60 0.09
CA CYS A 251 9.53 -22.64 -0.44
C CYS A 251 8.05 -22.38 -0.10
N ARG A 252 7.76 -21.79 1.06
CA ARG A 252 6.40 -21.35 1.42
C ARG A 252 5.92 -20.24 0.49
N CYS A 253 6.71 -19.19 0.29
CA CYS A 253 6.38 -18.10 -0.63
C CYS A 253 6.23 -18.57 -2.09
N LEU A 254 7.11 -19.49 -2.53
CA LEU A 254 7.11 -20.05 -3.87
C LEU A 254 5.78 -20.72 -4.24
N SER A 255 5.08 -21.33 -3.27
CA SER A 255 3.76 -21.94 -3.51
C SER A 255 2.72 -20.93 -4.00
N TYR A 256 2.82 -19.67 -3.58
CA TYR A 256 1.98 -18.56 -4.02
C TYR A 256 2.54 -17.88 -5.27
N GLU A 257 3.85 -17.62 -5.31
CA GLU A 257 4.51 -16.91 -6.43
C GLU A 257 4.37 -17.66 -7.77
N LYS A 258 4.19 -18.99 -7.76
CA LYS A 258 3.89 -19.76 -8.99
C LYS A 258 2.50 -19.49 -9.57
N LEU A 259 1.56 -19.04 -8.74
CA LEU A 259 0.16 -18.80 -9.10
C LEU A 259 -0.11 -17.33 -9.44
N VAL A 260 0.79 -16.44 -9.04
CA VAL A 260 0.73 -15.02 -9.31
C VAL A 260 1.34 -14.73 -10.68
N GLY A 261 0.63 -13.93 -11.50
CA GLY A 261 1.03 -13.59 -12.86
C GLY A 261 2.16 -12.54 -12.93
N MET A 262 2.62 -12.27 -14.15
CA MET A 262 3.71 -11.33 -14.45
C MET A 262 3.48 -9.95 -13.81
N HIS A 263 4.56 -9.34 -13.35
CA HIS A 263 4.59 -8.17 -12.45
C HIS A 263 4.03 -6.86 -13.03
N ASN A 264 3.72 -6.81 -14.32
CA ASN A 264 3.39 -5.55 -14.99
C ASN A 264 1.91 -5.17 -14.81
N TYR A 265 1.67 -3.89 -14.52
CA TYR A 265 0.34 -3.31 -14.53
C TYR A 265 -0.18 -3.16 -15.96
N GLU A 266 -1.38 -3.66 -16.22
CA GLU A 266 -2.12 -3.42 -17.45
C GLU A 266 -3.55 -2.99 -17.08
N PRO A 267 -3.92 -1.70 -17.26
CA PRO A 267 -5.18 -1.16 -16.76
C PRO A 267 -6.44 -1.88 -17.25
N ASP A 268 -6.46 -2.33 -18.51
CA ASP A 268 -7.63 -2.91 -19.16
C ASP A 268 -7.67 -4.45 -19.05
N LEU A 269 -6.68 -5.07 -18.39
CA LEU A 269 -6.57 -6.52 -18.30
C LEU A 269 -7.24 -7.05 -17.02
N GLU A 270 -8.28 -7.86 -17.20
CA GLU A 270 -8.88 -8.59 -16.09
C GLU A 270 -7.98 -9.72 -15.60
N ILE A 271 -7.90 -9.85 -14.28
CA ILE A 271 -7.09 -10.87 -13.62
C ILE A 271 -7.94 -12.11 -13.37
N SER A 272 -7.35 -13.29 -13.55
CA SER A 272 -8.02 -14.56 -13.28
C SER A 272 -8.43 -14.68 -11.80
N ARG A 273 -9.59 -15.29 -11.53
CA ARG A 273 -10.04 -15.53 -10.15
C ARG A 273 -9.05 -16.36 -9.32
N LEU A 274 -8.33 -17.28 -9.96
CA LEU A 274 -7.30 -18.10 -9.30
C LEU A 274 -6.12 -17.24 -8.82
N GLU A 275 -5.68 -16.29 -9.64
CA GLU A 275 -4.62 -15.35 -9.28
C GLU A 275 -5.06 -14.40 -8.15
N LEU A 276 -6.29 -13.88 -8.19
CA LEU A 276 -6.84 -13.05 -7.10
C LEU A 276 -6.92 -13.82 -5.77
N GLN A 277 -7.31 -15.09 -5.82
CA GLN A 277 -7.31 -15.96 -4.63
C GLN A 277 -5.90 -16.28 -4.15
N ALA A 278 -4.93 -16.45 -5.06
CA ALA A 278 -3.53 -16.64 -4.71
C ALA A 278 -2.97 -15.41 -3.97
N TRP A 279 -3.23 -14.21 -4.49
CA TRP A 279 -2.85 -12.96 -3.82
C TRP A 279 -3.47 -12.82 -2.43
N ARG A 280 -4.77 -13.10 -2.30
CA ARG A 280 -5.47 -13.07 -1.00
C ARG A 280 -4.80 -13.99 0.01
N LYS A 281 -4.59 -15.26 -0.35
CA LYS A 281 -3.97 -16.26 0.54
C LYS A 281 -2.52 -15.91 0.86
N TYR A 282 -1.79 -15.31 -0.07
CA TYR A 282 -0.40 -14.91 0.14
C TYR A 282 -0.30 -13.77 1.16
N ILE A 283 -1.16 -12.75 1.04
CA ILE A 283 -1.22 -11.63 1.98
C ILE A 283 -1.66 -12.13 3.37
N GLU A 284 -2.71 -12.96 3.45
CA GLU A 284 -3.16 -13.55 4.71
C GLU A 284 -2.05 -14.35 5.41
N TYR A 285 -1.29 -15.13 4.65
CA TYR A 285 -0.12 -15.83 5.18
C TYR A 285 0.92 -14.85 5.77
N ALA A 286 1.22 -13.76 5.07
CA ALA A 286 2.18 -12.76 5.53
C ALA A 286 1.70 -12.03 6.80
N GLU A 287 0.42 -11.64 6.87
CA GLU A 287 -0.19 -11.02 8.04
C GLU A 287 -0.15 -11.95 9.26
N VAL A 288 -0.57 -13.22 9.10
CA VAL A 288 -0.56 -14.21 10.18
C VAL A 288 0.87 -14.52 10.64
N PHE A 289 1.82 -14.61 9.70
CA PHE A 289 3.22 -14.78 10.03
C PHE A 289 3.74 -13.62 10.88
N GLY A 290 3.39 -12.38 10.52
CA GLY A 290 3.77 -11.20 11.31
C GLY A 290 3.18 -11.20 12.72
N LEU A 291 1.89 -11.53 12.87
CA LEU A 291 1.22 -11.60 14.18
C LEU A 291 1.83 -12.66 15.13
N LYS A 292 2.26 -13.81 14.59
CA LYS A 292 2.92 -14.85 15.39
C LYS A 292 4.27 -14.43 15.96
N ILE A 293 4.90 -13.44 15.34
CA ILE A 293 6.23 -12.95 15.75
C ILE A 293 6.09 -11.77 16.72
N THR A 294 5.07 -10.92 16.56
CA THR A 294 4.81 -9.80 17.50
C THR A 294 4.34 -10.26 18.88
N THR A 295 3.72 -11.44 18.99
CA THR A 295 3.31 -12.03 20.28
C THR A 295 4.47 -12.65 21.07
N LYS A 296 5.58 -12.94 20.39
CA LYS A 296 6.85 -13.28 21.04
C LYS A 296 7.60 -11.98 21.29
N GLU A 297 8.21 -11.82 22.46
CA GLU A 297 9.09 -10.68 22.80
C GLU A 297 10.32 -10.65 21.87
N SER A 298 10.09 -10.30 20.60
CA SER A 298 11.08 -10.25 19.55
C SER A 298 11.62 -8.83 19.45
N GLU A 299 12.92 -8.73 19.16
CA GLU A 299 13.62 -7.47 18.98
C GLU A 299 12.88 -6.57 17.97
N LYS A 300 12.81 -5.26 18.27
CA LYS A 300 12.15 -4.24 17.45
C LYS A 300 12.55 -4.31 15.97
N ASN A 301 13.82 -4.62 15.70
CA ASN A 301 14.37 -4.74 14.34
C ASN A 301 13.69 -5.86 13.52
N ILE A 302 13.35 -6.99 14.15
CA ILE A 302 12.69 -8.12 13.48
C ILE A 302 11.26 -7.71 13.08
N GLN A 303 10.57 -7.01 13.98
CA GLN A 303 9.21 -6.51 13.71
C GLN A 303 9.19 -5.51 12.55
N ASP A 304 10.17 -4.61 12.50
CA ASP A 304 10.26 -3.60 11.43
C ASP A 304 10.56 -4.25 10.06
N ASN A 305 11.43 -5.27 10.01
CA ASN A 305 11.68 -6.04 8.78
C ASN A 305 10.42 -6.74 8.26
N ILE A 306 9.64 -7.34 9.15
CA ILE A 306 8.38 -8.01 8.77
C ILE A 306 7.34 -7.01 8.27
N LYS A 307 7.22 -5.86 8.94
CA LYS A 307 6.33 -4.77 8.49
C LYS A 307 6.71 -4.29 7.10
N ASN A 308 8.02 -4.09 6.85
CA ASN A 308 8.52 -3.72 5.53
C ASN A 308 8.22 -4.79 4.47
N TRP A 309 8.40 -6.07 4.79
CA TRP A 309 8.05 -7.17 3.90
C TRP A 309 6.55 -7.19 3.54
N ILE A 310 5.67 -7.02 4.53
CA ILE A 310 4.22 -6.94 4.30
C ILE A 310 3.88 -5.72 3.43
N ASP A 311 4.47 -4.56 3.71
CA ASP A 311 4.28 -3.36 2.89
C ASP A 311 4.75 -3.56 1.44
N VAL A 312 5.90 -4.19 1.22
CA VAL A 312 6.38 -4.56 -0.12
C VAL A 312 5.38 -5.48 -0.80
N LEU A 313 4.86 -6.49 -0.10
CA LEU A 313 3.91 -7.44 -0.66
C LEU A 313 2.59 -6.77 -1.09
N TYR A 314 2.05 -5.87 -0.28
CA TYR A 314 0.87 -5.10 -0.66
C TYR A 314 1.11 -4.20 -1.87
N ASN A 315 2.23 -3.48 -1.91
CA ASN A 315 2.55 -2.64 -3.07
C ASN A 315 2.68 -3.49 -4.35
N ARG A 316 3.32 -4.66 -4.28
CA ARG A 316 3.38 -5.61 -5.41
C ARG A 316 2.00 -6.06 -5.86
N CYS A 317 1.15 -6.45 -4.92
CA CYS A 317 -0.21 -6.87 -5.22
C CYS A 317 -0.99 -5.75 -5.91
N LEU A 318 -0.87 -4.51 -5.43
CA LEU A 318 -1.59 -3.36 -5.98
C LEU A 318 -1.09 -2.89 -7.33
N ILE A 319 0.18 -3.15 -7.70
CA ILE A 319 0.63 -2.91 -9.08
C ILE A 319 -0.21 -3.72 -10.05
N ARG A 320 -0.53 -4.98 -9.73
CA ARG A 320 -1.34 -5.84 -10.61
C ARG A 320 -2.84 -5.61 -10.39
N CYS A 321 -3.28 -5.62 -9.13
CA CYS A 321 -4.68 -5.65 -8.72
C CYS A 321 -5.26 -4.25 -8.39
N ALA A 322 -4.72 -3.17 -8.96
CA ALA A 322 -5.10 -1.80 -8.63
C ALA A 322 -6.61 -1.52 -8.78
N ASN A 323 -7.25 -2.16 -9.77
CA ASN A 323 -8.66 -1.94 -10.10
C ASN A 323 -9.62 -2.62 -9.11
N TYR A 324 -9.13 -3.46 -8.20
CA TYR A 324 -9.96 -4.23 -7.27
C TYR A 324 -9.96 -3.59 -5.88
N GLY A 325 -11.09 -3.04 -5.44
CA GLY A 325 -11.21 -2.33 -4.15
C GLY A 325 -10.86 -3.18 -2.92
N TYR A 326 -11.08 -4.49 -3.00
CA TYR A 326 -10.81 -5.43 -1.91
C TYR A 326 -9.39 -5.33 -1.33
N PHE A 327 -8.35 -5.27 -2.17
CA PHE A 327 -6.96 -5.27 -1.69
C PHE A 327 -6.58 -3.95 -1.03
N TRP A 328 -7.11 -2.82 -1.52
CA TRP A 328 -6.94 -1.51 -0.91
C TRP A 328 -7.57 -1.47 0.49
N MET A 329 -8.80 -1.96 0.62
CA MET A 329 -9.51 -2.06 1.89
C MET A 329 -8.79 -2.98 2.87
N LYS A 330 -8.28 -4.13 2.40
CA LYS A 330 -7.50 -5.05 3.23
C LYS A 330 -6.21 -4.40 3.73
N TRP A 331 -5.48 -3.65 2.89
CA TRP A 331 -4.26 -2.95 3.32
C TRP A 331 -4.54 -1.82 4.30
N SER A 332 -5.62 -1.07 4.07
CA SER A 332 -6.11 -0.05 5.00
C SER A 332 -6.40 -0.66 6.37
N ASN A 333 -7.17 -1.77 6.43
CA ASN A 333 -7.49 -2.47 7.67
C ASN A 333 -6.24 -2.98 8.41
N TYR A 334 -5.26 -3.53 7.68
CA TYR A 334 -3.98 -3.92 8.27
C TYR A 334 -3.28 -2.74 8.95
N ASN A 335 -3.23 -1.56 8.31
CA ASN A 335 -2.59 -0.38 8.89
C ASN A 335 -3.37 0.19 10.09
N ILE A 336 -4.71 0.11 10.08
CA ILE A 336 -5.55 0.48 11.23
C ILE A 336 -5.22 -0.41 12.43
N ASN A 337 -5.14 -1.73 12.22
CA ASN A 337 -4.79 -2.69 13.28
C ASN A 337 -3.38 -2.47 13.85
N MET A 338 -2.48 -1.91 13.04
CA MET A 338 -1.13 -1.51 13.46
C MET A 338 -1.07 -0.11 14.11
N GLY A 339 -2.21 0.59 14.25
CA GLY A 339 -2.31 1.93 14.84
C GLY A 339 -1.99 3.09 13.88
N ASN A 340 -1.85 2.85 12.58
CA ASN A 340 -1.46 3.84 11.58
C ASN A 340 -2.66 4.38 10.79
N SER A 341 -3.52 5.19 11.43
CA SER A 341 -4.72 5.76 10.79
C SER A 341 -4.40 6.66 9.58
N GLU A 342 -3.38 7.52 9.68
CA GLU A 342 -2.98 8.43 8.60
C GLU A 342 -2.58 7.69 7.32
N LYS A 343 -1.78 6.63 7.46
CA LYS A 343 -1.37 5.79 6.33
C LYS A 343 -2.58 5.07 5.72
N SER A 344 -3.51 4.61 6.55
CA SER A 344 -4.77 4.03 6.09
C SER A 344 -5.61 5.01 5.25
N LYS A 345 -5.76 6.26 5.70
CA LYS A 345 -6.44 7.32 4.95
C LYS A 345 -5.76 7.58 3.60
N LEU A 346 -4.43 7.71 3.58
CA LEU A 346 -3.65 7.89 2.34
C LEU A 346 -3.86 6.73 1.34
N ILE A 347 -3.87 5.49 1.83
CA ILE A 347 -4.10 4.29 1.01
C ILE A 347 -5.49 4.35 0.35
N LEU A 348 -6.54 4.65 1.12
CA LEU A 348 -7.90 4.73 0.59
C LEU A 348 -8.07 5.90 -0.37
N SER A 349 -7.50 7.08 -0.08
CA SER A 349 -7.51 8.21 -1.01
C SER A 349 -6.80 7.90 -2.32
N LYS A 350 -5.71 7.11 -2.26
CA LYS A 350 -5.02 6.61 -3.46
C LYS A 350 -5.89 5.62 -4.24
N ALA A 351 -6.61 4.74 -3.55
CA ALA A 351 -7.50 3.75 -4.16
C ALA A 351 -8.59 4.38 -5.04
N LEU A 352 -9.14 5.54 -4.63
CA LEU A 352 -10.18 6.26 -5.39
C LEU A 352 -9.76 6.66 -6.81
N LYS A 353 -8.45 6.73 -7.10
CA LYS A 353 -7.93 7.03 -8.44
C LYS A 353 -7.93 5.82 -9.38
N PHE A 354 -7.96 4.61 -8.83
CA PHE A 354 -7.82 3.35 -9.58
C PHE A 354 -9.09 2.52 -9.60
N VAL A 355 -9.84 2.53 -8.50
CA VAL A 355 -11.02 1.67 -8.32
C VAL A 355 -12.24 2.37 -8.88
N GLY A 356 -12.74 1.83 -10.00
CA GLY A 356 -13.91 2.36 -10.70
C GLY A 356 -13.60 3.61 -11.51
N SER A 357 -13.68 3.51 -12.84
CA SER A 357 -13.61 4.66 -13.76
C SER A 357 -14.71 5.69 -13.51
N SER A 358 -15.76 5.28 -12.80
CA SER A 358 -16.88 6.11 -12.43
C SER A 358 -17.18 6.04 -10.93
N ILE A 359 -17.55 7.21 -10.39
CA ILE A 359 -17.96 7.38 -8.99
C ILE A 359 -19.14 6.47 -8.62
N TYR A 360 -19.94 6.07 -9.62
CA TYR A 360 -21.12 5.21 -9.45
C TYR A 360 -20.80 3.75 -9.15
N THR A 361 -19.54 3.32 -9.20
CA THR A 361 -19.22 1.92 -8.94
C THR A 361 -19.38 1.58 -7.44
N PRO A 362 -20.09 0.49 -7.10
CA PRO A 362 -20.26 0.01 -5.73
C PRO A 362 -18.98 0.01 -4.89
N GLU A 363 -17.88 -0.49 -5.48
CA GLU A 363 -16.58 -0.60 -4.80
C GLU A 363 -15.97 0.77 -4.47
N ASN A 364 -16.15 1.77 -5.34
CA ASN A 364 -15.67 3.13 -5.06
C ASN A 364 -16.43 3.74 -3.88
N ILE A 365 -17.75 3.52 -3.82
CA ILE A 365 -18.58 4.01 -2.71
C ILE A 365 -18.19 3.33 -1.39
N GLU A 366 -17.93 2.03 -1.38
CA GLU A 366 -17.46 1.31 -0.19
C GLU A 366 -16.14 1.87 0.35
N ILE A 367 -15.18 2.18 -0.54
CA ILE A 367 -13.91 2.81 -0.17
C ILE A 367 -14.13 4.20 0.44
N ARG A 368 -15.01 5.02 -0.16
CA ARG A 368 -15.34 6.34 0.37
C ARG A 368 -16.03 6.25 1.73
N LEU A 369 -16.95 5.31 1.91
CA LEU A 369 -17.63 5.07 3.18
C LEU A 369 -16.63 4.71 4.28
N ARG A 370 -15.61 3.89 3.97
CA ARG A 370 -14.54 3.56 4.91
C ARG A 370 -13.64 4.76 5.23
N LEU A 371 -13.35 5.60 4.24
CA LEU A 371 -12.58 6.82 4.45
C LEU A 371 -13.34 7.80 5.38
N ILE A 372 -14.66 7.90 5.21
CA ILE A 372 -15.53 8.67 6.10
C ILE A 372 -15.46 8.14 7.54
N ASP A 373 -15.51 6.81 7.75
CA ASP A 373 -15.35 6.23 9.10
C ASP A 373 -14.04 6.64 9.76
N LEU A 374 -12.94 6.62 9.01
CA LEU A 374 -11.63 7.01 9.52
C LEU A 374 -11.58 8.48 9.89
N HIS A 375 -12.13 9.37 9.06
CA HIS A 375 -12.19 10.79 9.40
C HIS A 375 -13.09 11.06 10.61
N ILE A 376 -14.19 10.30 10.79
CA ILE A 376 -15.03 10.39 11.99
C ILE A 376 -14.25 9.95 13.23
N LEU A 377 -13.54 8.82 13.16
CA LEU A 377 -12.72 8.31 14.26
C LEU A 377 -11.61 9.30 14.67
N ASP A 378 -10.98 9.95 13.70
CA ASP A 378 -9.93 10.95 13.94
C ASP A 378 -10.49 12.36 14.25
N LYS A 379 -11.82 12.52 14.38
CA LYS A 379 -12.53 13.78 14.63
C LYS A 379 -12.36 14.86 13.54
N GLU A 380 -12.00 14.47 12.31
CA GLU A 380 -11.90 15.35 11.15
C GLU A 380 -13.27 15.52 10.46
N LEU A 381 -14.25 16.04 11.21
CA LEU A 381 -15.67 16.05 10.81
C LEU A 381 -15.95 16.85 9.52
N GLU A 382 -15.21 17.93 9.26
CA GLU A 382 -15.37 18.73 8.03
C GLU A 382 -14.99 17.95 6.77
N LYS A 383 -13.88 17.19 6.82
CA LYS A 383 -13.43 16.35 5.70
C LYS A 383 -14.41 15.21 5.45
N ALA A 384 -14.92 14.60 6.53
CA ALA A 384 -15.94 13.57 6.45
C ALA A 384 -17.23 14.10 5.79
N LEU A 385 -17.69 15.30 6.18
CA LEU A 385 -18.87 15.93 5.61
C LEU A 385 -18.69 16.25 4.12
N LEU A 386 -17.52 16.78 3.74
CA LEU A 386 -17.20 17.07 2.34
C LEU A 386 -17.31 15.81 1.47
N LEU A 387 -16.71 14.71 1.91
CA LEU A 387 -16.80 13.43 1.20
C LEU A 387 -18.25 12.95 1.08
N CYS A 388 -19.04 13.04 2.15
CA CYS A 388 -20.47 12.71 2.09
C CYS A 388 -21.21 13.57 1.08
N THR A 389 -20.96 14.89 1.06
CA THR A 389 -21.61 15.81 0.09
C THR A 389 -21.20 15.52 -1.35
N GLU A 390 -19.94 15.13 -1.59
CA GLU A 390 -19.47 14.72 -2.91
C GLU A 390 -20.20 13.47 -3.38
N ILE A 391 -20.37 12.46 -2.52
CA ILE A 391 -21.09 11.22 -2.88
C ILE A 391 -22.57 11.51 -3.14
N VAL A 392 -23.23 12.30 -2.27
CA VAL A 392 -24.65 12.68 -2.43
C VAL A 392 -24.86 13.53 -3.67
N GLY A 393 -23.94 14.43 -4.00
CA GLY A 393 -24.03 15.29 -5.18
C GLY A 393 -23.77 14.55 -6.49
N THR A 394 -23.07 13.41 -6.44
CA THR A 394 -22.68 12.65 -7.63
C THR A 394 -23.59 11.48 -7.92
N LEU A 395 -24.16 10.80 -6.91
CA LEU A 395 -25.07 9.66 -7.09
C LEU A 395 -26.36 10.04 -7.82
N ASP A 396 -26.62 9.37 -8.94
CA ASP A 396 -27.99 9.28 -9.46
C ASP A 396 -28.81 8.43 -8.46
N MET A 397 -29.93 8.99 -8.00
CA MET A 397 -30.76 8.54 -6.86
C MET A 397 -31.40 7.13 -7.00
N LYS A 398 -30.89 6.27 -7.89
CA LYS A 398 -31.43 4.95 -8.23
C LYS A 398 -30.76 3.80 -7.46
N GLU A 399 -29.52 3.95 -6.98
CA GLU A 399 -28.83 2.91 -6.18
C GLU A 399 -29.03 3.09 -4.67
N ILE A 400 -30.25 2.76 -4.22
CA ILE A 400 -30.72 2.97 -2.85
C ILE A 400 -29.86 2.25 -1.78
N ARG A 401 -29.16 1.17 -2.13
CA ARG A 401 -28.30 0.38 -1.20
C ARG A 401 -27.19 1.23 -0.56
N PHE A 402 -26.62 2.19 -1.29
CA PHE A 402 -25.48 2.98 -0.81
C PHE A 402 -25.90 4.30 -0.17
N ILE A 403 -27.08 4.81 -0.51
CA ILE A 403 -27.60 6.07 -0.02
C ILE A 403 -27.74 6.04 1.51
N ILE A 404 -28.30 4.96 2.08
CA ILE A 404 -28.64 4.90 3.51
C ILE A 404 -27.40 4.98 4.43
N PRO A 405 -26.34 4.17 4.26
CA PRO A 405 -25.13 4.29 5.08
C PRO A 405 -24.49 5.68 5.02
N ILE A 406 -24.55 6.37 3.88
CA ILE A 406 -23.99 7.72 3.74
C ILE A 406 -24.77 8.70 4.61
N TRP A 407 -26.11 8.63 4.57
CA TRP A 407 -26.94 9.54 5.34
C TRP A 407 -26.94 9.24 6.84
N GLU A 408 -26.86 7.97 7.24
CA GLU A 408 -26.57 7.59 8.64
C GLU A 408 -25.25 8.22 9.11
N LYS A 409 -24.19 8.21 8.28
CA LYS A 409 -22.91 8.86 8.59
C LYS A 409 -23.03 10.39 8.64
N VAL A 410 -23.77 11.02 7.73
CA VAL A 410 -24.03 12.47 7.75
C VAL A 410 -24.75 12.87 9.05
N ILE A 411 -25.77 12.12 9.45
CA ILE A 411 -26.51 12.34 10.69
C ILE A 411 -25.57 12.18 11.90
N ASN A 412 -24.74 11.13 11.93
CA ASN A 412 -23.71 10.96 12.95
C ASN A 412 -22.72 12.12 13.02
N ILE A 413 -22.21 12.58 11.87
CA ILE A 413 -21.27 13.70 11.81
C ILE A 413 -21.90 14.98 12.38
N ILE A 414 -23.15 15.26 12.00
CA ILE A 414 -23.89 16.44 12.47
C ILE A 414 -24.17 16.34 13.97
N TYR A 415 -24.51 15.15 14.46
CA TYR A 415 -24.67 14.90 15.89
C TYR A 415 -23.37 15.11 16.67
N LEU A 416 -22.26 14.52 16.22
CA LEU A 416 -20.94 14.65 16.85
C LEU A 416 -20.45 16.11 16.83
N ALA A 417 -20.60 16.82 15.71
CA ALA A 417 -20.26 18.24 15.60
C ALA A 417 -21.12 19.13 16.51
N GLY A 418 -22.34 18.69 16.84
CA GLY A 418 -23.25 19.35 17.76
C GLY A 418 -22.94 19.15 19.24
N MET A 419 -22.24 18.06 19.61
CA MET A 419 -21.88 17.77 20.99
C MET A 419 -20.69 18.60 21.49
N ASP A 420 -19.82 19.06 20.59
CA ASP A 420 -18.62 19.86 20.93
C ASP A 420 -18.93 21.33 21.26
N LYS A 421 -20.17 21.80 21.07
CA LYS A 421 -20.58 23.20 21.29
C LYS A 421 -21.81 23.26 22.19
N GLU A 422 -21.79 24.12 23.21
CA GLU A 422 -22.80 24.29 24.27
C GLU A 422 -24.28 24.23 23.83
N GLN A 423 -25.18 23.95 24.79
CA GLN A 423 -26.63 23.71 24.70
C GLN A 423 -27.42 24.47 23.59
N ARG A 424 -27.06 25.72 23.24
CA ARG A 424 -27.70 26.52 22.17
C ARG A 424 -27.51 25.93 20.76
N ASN A 425 -26.54 25.05 20.55
CA ASN A 425 -26.30 24.41 19.26
C ASN A 425 -27.20 23.20 19.01
N LYS A 426 -27.88 22.65 20.04
CA LYS A 426 -28.73 21.45 19.90
C LYS A 426 -29.93 21.69 18.99
N ASP A 427 -30.59 22.85 19.09
CA ASP A 427 -31.75 23.19 18.25
C ASP A 427 -31.36 23.43 16.78
N THR A 428 -30.21 24.06 16.54
CA THR A 428 -29.67 24.27 15.19
C THR A 428 -29.27 22.94 14.54
N VAL A 429 -28.63 22.06 15.32
CA VAL A 429 -28.24 20.70 14.92
C VAL A 429 -29.47 19.85 14.63
N LYS A 430 -30.50 19.92 15.48
CA LYS A 430 -31.81 19.30 15.28
C LYS A 430 -32.49 19.79 14.00
N THR A 431 -32.52 21.10 13.76
CA THR A 431 -33.13 21.71 12.56
C THR A 431 -32.41 21.30 11.27
N ASN A 432 -31.07 21.25 11.30
CA ASN A 432 -30.26 20.81 10.17
C ASN A 432 -30.48 19.32 9.86
N MET A 433 -30.52 18.45 10.88
CA MET A 433 -30.84 17.04 10.69
C MET A 433 -32.26 16.86 10.14
N ILE A 434 -33.26 17.57 10.66
CA ILE A 434 -34.65 17.52 10.15
C ILE A 434 -34.73 17.96 8.69
N SER A 435 -34.03 19.03 8.27
CA SER A 435 -34.05 19.49 6.88
C SER A 435 -33.44 18.48 5.91
N ILE A 436 -32.35 17.82 6.32
CA ILE A 436 -31.71 16.73 5.57
C ILE A 436 -32.64 15.52 5.43
N VAL A 437 -33.29 15.14 6.53
CA VAL A 437 -34.25 14.03 6.55
C VAL A 437 -35.47 14.32 5.69
N LYS A 438 -35.99 15.57 5.68
CA LYS A 438 -37.06 16.00 4.76
C LYS A 438 -36.64 15.90 3.29
N ARG A 439 -35.41 16.30 2.96
CA ARG A 439 -34.86 16.16 1.60
C ARG A 439 -34.74 14.67 1.20
N LEU A 440 -34.34 13.81 2.13
CA LEU A 440 -34.31 12.36 1.94
C LEU A 440 -35.69 11.77 1.65
N LEU A 441 -36.67 12.09 2.50
CA LEU A 441 -38.05 11.63 2.39
C LEU A 441 -38.66 11.96 1.02
N SER A 442 -38.43 13.18 0.53
CA SER A 442 -38.90 13.63 -0.78
C SER A 442 -38.28 12.86 -1.97
N SER A 443 -37.18 12.15 -1.73
CA SER A 443 -36.35 11.57 -2.79
C SER A 443 -36.39 10.04 -2.86
N THR A 444 -36.56 9.34 -1.73
CA THR A 444 -36.39 7.88 -1.67
C THR A 444 -37.65 7.06 -2.01
N LYS A 445 -38.85 7.67 -2.07
CA LYS A 445 -40.16 7.04 -2.44
C LYS A 445 -40.45 5.63 -1.88
N SER A 446 -39.75 5.19 -0.83
CA SER A 446 -39.79 3.81 -0.33
C SER A 446 -39.97 3.79 1.19
N ASP A 447 -41.11 3.24 1.60
CA ASP A 447 -41.59 3.29 2.99
C ASP A 447 -40.73 2.47 3.97
N PHE A 448 -40.07 1.42 3.51
CA PHE A 448 -39.20 0.57 4.34
C PHE A 448 -37.94 1.32 4.81
N TYR A 449 -37.36 2.16 3.96
CA TYR A 449 -36.12 2.87 4.29
C TYR A 449 -36.36 4.09 5.17
N ILE A 450 -37.50 4.74 4.97
CA ILE A 450 -37.98 5.82 5.81
C ILE A 450 -38.19 5.33 7.25
N ALA A 451 -38.77 4.15 7.40
CA ALA A 451 -38.91 3.49 8.69
C ALA A 451 -37.58 3.29 9.42
N LYS A 452 -36.56 2.78 8.72
CA LYS A 452 -35.24 2.52 9.30
C LYS A 452 -34.51 3.81 9.67
N LEU A 453 -34.63 4.85 8.86
CA LEU A 453 -34.02 6.16 9.11
C LEU A 453 -34.68 6.86 10.31
N LEU A 454 -36.01 6.75 10.45
CA LEU A 454 -36.73 7.27 11.62
C LEU A 454 -36.42 6.49 12.90
N GLU A 455 -36.23 5.17 12.81
CA GLU A 455 -35.76 4.35 13.93
C GLU A 455 -34.35 4.78 14.37
N TYR A 456 -33.44 5.04 13.44
CA TYR A 456 -32.10 5.54 13.75
C TYR A 456 -32.11 6.93 14.40
N LEU A 457 -32.98 7.83 13.94
CA LEU A 457 -33.13 9.17 14.52
C LEU A 457 -33.68 9.11 15.95
N SER A 458 -34.51 8.10 16.26
CA SER A 458 -35.07 7.91 17.61
C SER A 458 -34.04 7.50 18.66
N ASP A 459 -32.85 7.02 18.24
CA ASP A 459 -31.76 6.66 19.15
C ASP A 459 -30.99 7.91 19.67
N TYR A 460 -31.19 9.09 19.06
CA TYR A 460 -30.57 10.33 19.51
C TYR A 460 -31.46 11.08 20.51
N SER A 461 -30.93 11.34 21.71
CA SER A 461 -31.58 12.09 22.80
C SER A 461 -32.07 13.51 22.49
N ILE A 462 -31.86 14.00 21.27
CA ILE A 462 -32.22 15.35 20.81
C ILE A 462 -33.61 15.38 20.13
N PHE A 463 -34.09 14.22 19.65
CA PHE A 463 -35.38 14.12 18.95
C PHE A 463 -36.51 13.77 19.90
N GLU A 464 -37.62 14.51 19.78
CA GLU A 464 -38.86 14.21 20.47
C GLU A 464 -39.83 13.46 19.54
N LEU A 465 -40.81 12.79 20.15
CA LEU A 465 -41.85 12.02 19.43
C LEU A 465 -42.64 12.91 18.45
N SER A 466 -42.76 14.21 18.74
CA SER A 466 -43.37 15.24 17.90
C SER A 466 -42.60 15.52 16.61
N ASP A 467 -41.27 15.55 16.64
CA ASP A 467 -40.43 15.81 15.46
C ASP A 467 -40.50 14.65 14.46
N ILE A 468 -40.54 13.42 14.98
CA ILE A 468 -40.70 12.19 14.19
C ILE A 468 -42.08 12.15 13.54
N GLN A 469 -43.12 12.60 14.26
CA GLN A 469 -44.47 12.75 13.73
C GLN A 469 -44.54 13.83 12.63
N GLU A 470 -43.87 14.97 12.76
CA GLU A 470 -43.80 16.00 11.71
C GLU A 470 -43.11 15.50 10.43
N LEU A 471 -42.00 14.77 10.57
CA LEU A 471 -41.30 14.14 9.45
C LEU A 471 -42.17 13.10 8.73
N GLN A 472 -43.01 12.38 9.47
CA GLN A 472 -44.00 11.48 8.90
C GLN A 472 -45.15 12.22 8.21
N ILE A 473 -45.67 13.32 8.77
CA ILE A 473 -46.72 14.14 8.14
C ILE A 473 -46.24 14.71 6.80
N ALA A 474 -44.97 15.12 6.72
CA ALA A 474 -44.34 15.58 5.48
C ALA A 474 -44.26 14.47 4.41
N HIS A 475 -44.10 13.19 4.81
CA HIS A 475 -44.13 12.03 3.91
C HIS A 475 -45.57 11.60 3.56
N GLN A 476 -46.50 11.72 4.50
CA GLN A 476 -47.91 11.32 4.36
C GLN A 476 -48.68 12.12 3.30
N GLN A 477 -48.18 13.29 2.88
CA GLN A 477 -48.73 14.03 1.74
C GLN A 477 -48.54 13.31 0.39
N GLU A 478 -47.71 12.26 0.29
CA GLU A 478 -47.46 11.54 -0.98
C GLU A 478 -47.97 10.08 -1.10
N LYS A 479 -48.27 9.31 -0.02
CA LYS A 479 -49.16 8.10 -0.03
C LYS A 479 -49.31 7.36 1.33
N LYS A 480 -50.31 6.45 1.39
CA LYS A 480 -50.91 5.77 2.57
C LYS A 480 -49.99 4.79 3.34
N ILE A 481 -50.35 4.69 4.62
CA ILE A 481 -49.71 4.19 5.86
C ILE A 481 -49.07 2.78 5.86
N ASN A 482 -47.92 2.66 6.54
CA ASN A 482 -47.38 1.39 7.05
C ASN A 482 -47.33 1.39 8.61
N MET A 483 -48.41 0.91 9.25
CA MET A 483 -48.70 0.95 10.70
C MET A 483 -47.76 0.16 11.65
N PRO A 484 -47.10 -0.95 11.26
CA PRO A 484 -46.32 -1.77 12.21
C PRO A 484 -45.06 -1.09 12.75
N ILE A 485 -44.44 -0.20 11.96
CA ILE A 485 -43.22 0.52 12.32
C ILE A 485 -43.52 1.62 13.34
N LEU A 486 -44.63 2.34 13.13
CA LEU A 486 -45.16 3.36 14.04
C LEU A 486 -45.34 2.82 15.46
N LYS A 487 -45.79 1.57 15.58
CA LYS A 487 -45.97 0.93 16.87
C LYS A 487 -44.63 0.69 17.59
N ARG A 488 -43.59 0.24 16.88
CA ARG A 488 -42.25 -0.01 17.46
C ARG A 488 -41.52 1.28 17.88
N VAL A 489 -41.62 2.34 17.07
CA VAL A 489 -41.00 3.64 17.40
C VAL A 489 -41.74 4.29 18.58
N HIS A 490 -43.07 4.18 18.63
CA HIS A 490 -43.87 4.67 19.75
C HIS A 490 -43.64 3.88 21.04
N GLU A 491 -43.43 2.56 20.95
CA GLU A 491 -43.08 1.70 22.10
C GLU A 491 -41.69 2.01 22.68
N ARG A 492 -40.70 2.45 21.86
CA ARG A 492 -39.34 2.78 22.34
C ARG A 492 -39.22 4.17 22.99
N LEU A 493 -39.96 5.16 22.49
CA LEU A 493 -39.88 6.54 22.97
C LEU A 493 -40.80 6.83 24.18
N ASN A 494 -41.70 5.90 24.54
CA ASN A 494 -42.56 6.03 25.71
C ASN A 494 -41.88 5.43 26.96
N PRO A 495 -41.53 6.24 27.97
CA PRO A 495 -40.89 5.73 29.19
C PRO A 495 -41.81 4.80 30.00
N ASP A 496 -43.13 4.88 29.83
CA ASP A 496 -44.12 4.09 30.58
C ASP A 496 -44.34 2.66 30.05
N LEU A 497 -43.67 2.27 28.95
CA LEU A 497 -43.78 0.94 28.33
C LEU A 497 -42.49 0.09 28.46
N GLN A 498 -41.45 0.59 29.14
CA GLN A 498 -40.20 -0.14 29.40
C GLN A 498 -40.34 -1.17 30.53
N THR A 499 -41.36 -2.01 30.47
CA THR A 499 -41.45 -3.22 31.32
C THR A 499 -41.67 -4.40 30.40
N ASN A 500 -40.60 -4.90 29.82
CA ASN A 500 -40.35 -6.32 29.59
C ASN A 500 -39.05 -6.44 28.80
N ASP A 501 -38.04 -7.01 29.46
CA ASP A 501 -36.82 -7.51 28.85
C ASP A 501 -37.16 -8.23 27.54
N SER A 502 -36.84 -7.59 26.43
CA SER A 502 -36.86 -8.22 25.12
C SER A 502 -35.41 -8.53 24.76
N PRO A 503 -35.10 -9.78 24.39
CA PRO A 503 -33.74 -10.25 24.21
C PRO A 503 -33.07 -9.48 23.08
N ILE A 504 -31.75 -9.27 23.25
CA ILE A 504 -30.83 -8.82 22.21
C ILE A 504 -31.17 -9.57 20.92
N PRO A 505 -31.46 -8.89 19.80
CA PRO A 505 -31.76 -9.57 18.55
C PRO A 505 -30.55 -10.41 18.11
N GLU A 506 -30.67 -11.73 18.24
CA GLU A 506 -29.78 -12.69 17.58
C GLU A 506 -29.85 -12.44 16.07
N GLY A 507 -28.77 -11.91 15.49
CA GLY A 507 -28.73 -11.60 14.06
C GLY A 507 -27.60 -10.66 13.61
N TYR A 508 -26.95 -9.93 14.51
CA TYR A 508 -25.69 -9.26 14.22
C TYR A 508 -24.53 -10.01 14.86
N THR A 509 -24.27 -11.22 14.39
CA THR A 509 -22.91 -11.73 14.43
C THR A 509 -22.06 -10.78 13.60
N CYS A 510 -21.21 -10.04 14.30
CA CYS A 510 -20.10 -9.33 13.70
C CYS A 510 -19.19 -10.40 13.05
N GLU A 511 -19.46 -10.76 11.80
CA GLU A 511 -18.52 -11.52 10.99
C GLU A 511 -17.36 -10.60 10.62
N TYR A 512 -16.52 -10.22 11.59
CA TYR A 512 -15.12 -9.82 11.44
C TYR A 512 -14.52 -9.69 12.84
N PHE A 513 -14.50 -10.81 13.58
CA PHE A 513 -13.50 -11.13 14.60
C PHE A 513 -13.08 -12.58 14.43
#